data_AF-A0A5C1DJR1-F1
#
_entry.id   AF-A0A5C1DJR1-F1
#
_cell.length_a   1.000
_cell.length_b   1.000
_cell.length_c   1.000
_cell.angle_alpha   90.00
_cell.angle_beta   90.00
_cell.angle_gamma   90.00
#
_symmetry.space_group_name_H-M   'P 1'
#
loop_
_entity.id
_entity.type
_entity.pdbx_description
1 polymer ?
#
loop_
_entity_poly.entity_id
_entity_poly.type
_entity_poly.pdbx_seq_one_letter_code
_entity_poly.pdbx_strand_id
1 'polypeptide(L)' 'MGYKRYTLEGEAVFLVTPGTFKGEVIDGYEVRHACEVLYRAGMLQRPKGRAGWTVHGGKGVGQVYRMQLHPHDGEAEE' A
#
# COMPACT_ATOMS: atom_id res chain seq x y z
N MET A 1 3.97 -12.61 1.85
CA MET A 1 2.53 -12.70 2.19
C MET A 1 1.99 -11.30 2.45
N GLY A 2 0.83 -10.98 1.88
CA GLY A 2 0.05 -9.77 2.15
C GLY A 2 -1.37 -10.15 2.54
N TYR A 3 -2.05 -9.28 3.30
CA TYR A 3 -3.42 -9.54 3.77
C TYR A 3 -4.34 -8.42 3.28
N LYS A 4 -5.47 -8.80 2.66
CA LYS A 4 -6.55 -7.88 2.30
C LYS A 4 -7.36 -7.55 3.55
N ARG A 5 -7.56 -6.28 3.84
CA ARG A 5 -8.51 -5.77 4.85
C ARG A 5 -9.44 -4.77 4.20
N TYR A 6 -10.64 -4.64 4.74
CA TYR A 6 -11.50 -3.52 4.42
C TYR A 6 -11.31 -2.44 5.48
N THR A 7 -11.24 -1.18 5.06
CA THR A 7 -11.31 -0.04 5.98
C THR A 7 -12.69 0.00 6.63
N LEU A 8 -12.84 0.79 7.69
CA LEU A 8 -14.16 1.05 8.29
C LEU A 8 -15.15 1.69 7.30
N GLU A 9 -14.62 2.26 6.21
CA GLU A 9 -15.33 2.93 5.12
C GLU A 9 -15.60 1.97 3.94
N GLY A 10 -15.27 0.67 4.07
CA GLY A 10 -15.54 -0.35 3.04
C GLY A 10 -14.49 -0.44 1.94
N GLU A 11 -13.42 0.36 1.97
CA GLU A 11 -12.38 0.33 0.95
C GLU A 11 -11.43 -0.87 1.13
N ALA A 12 -11.12 -1.57 0.05
CA ALA A 12 -10.14 -2.65 0.08
C ALA A 12 -8.71 -2.10 0.19
N VAL A 13 -8.05 -2.39 1.31
CA VAL A 13 -6.63 -2.08 1.54
C VAL A 13 -5.81 -3.36 1.64
N PHE A 14 -4.61 -3.33 1.07
CA PHE A 14 -3.66 -4.43 1.13
C PHE A 14 -2.52 -4.05 2.05
N LEU A 15 -2.32 -4.86 3.09
CA LEU A 15 -1.19 -4.72 3.99
C LEU A 15 -0.08 -5.63 3.48
N VAL A 16 0.97 -5.02 2.93
CA VAL A 16 2.08 -5.73 2.28
C VAL A 16 3.30 -5.65 3.20
N THR A 17 3.84 -6.81 3.56
CA THR A 17 5.07 -6.87 4.38
C THR A 17 6.29 -6.38 3.57
N PRO A 18 7.35 -5.86 4.21
CA PRO A 18 8.51 -5.33 3.49
C PRO A 18 9.20 -6.31 2.56
N GLY A 19 9.23 -7.60 2.91
CA GLY A 19 9.79 -8.65 2.05
C GLY A 19 9.01 -8.81 0.75
N THR A 20 7.68 -8.91 0.84
CA THR A 20 6.81 -8.99 -0.35
C THR A 20 6.81 -7.69 -1.14
N PHE A 21 6.83 -6.54 -0.46
CA PHE A 21 6.88 -5.26 -1.18
C PHE A 21 8.14 -5.18 -2.05
N LYS A 22 9.31 -5.51 -1.49
CA LYS A 22 10.58 -5.49 -2.22
C LYS A 22 10.69 -6.55 -3.31
N GLY A 23 10.19 -7.76 -3.06
CA GLY A 23 10.36 -8.89 -3.99
C GLY A 23 9.28 -9.01 -5.06
N GLU A 24 8.11 -8.39 -4.88
CA GLU A 24 6.95 -8.59 -5.79
C GLU A 24 6.38 -7.26 -6.31
N VAL A 25 6.35 -6.21 -5.47
CA VAL A 25 5.68 -4.95 -5.85
C VAL A 25 6.64 -4.01 -6.57
N ILE A 26 7.87 -3.92 -6.06
CA ILE A 26 8.90 -2.99 -6.56
C ILE A 26 10.18 -3.72 -6.96
N ASP A 27 10.08 -4.98 -7.39
CA ASP A 27 11.25 -5.79 -7.72
C ASP A 27 12.11 -5.08 -8.78
N GLY A 28 13.42 -4.98 -8.50
CA GLY A 28 14.38 -4.24 -9.33
C GLY A 28 14.31 -2.70 -9.24
N TYR A 29 13.38 -2.11 -8.49
CA TYR A 29 13.26 -0.65 -8.36
C TYR A 29 13.84 -0.13 -7.03
N GLU A 30 14.34 1.11 -7.05
CA GLU A 30 14.79 1.80 -5.84
C GLU A 30 13.59 2.12 -4.94
N VAL A 31 13.69 1.76 -3.66
CA VAL A 31 12.57 1.75 -2.72
C VAL A 31 11.92 3.13 -2.56
N ARG A 32 12.72 4.18 -2.38
CA ARG A 32 12.21 5.53 -2.14
C ARG A 32 11.48 6.04 -3.37
N HIS A 33 12.07 5.90 -4.55
CA HIS A 33 11.47 6.32 -5.81
C HIS A 33 10.18 5.56 -6.10
N ALA A 34 10.18 4.24 -5.92
CA ALA A 34 8.99 3.42 -6.12
C ALA A 34 7.85 3.82 -5.17
N CYS A 35 8.16 4.09 -3.89
CA CYS A 35 7.16 4.60 -2.94
C CYS A 35 6.60 5.96 -3.34
N GLU A 36 7.46 6.88 -3.82
CA GLU A 36 7.02 8.19 -4.30
C GLU A 36 6.09 8.08 -5.52
N VAL A 37 6.40 7.19 -6.47
CA VAL A 37 5.56 6.92 -7.65
C VAL A 37 4.22 6.31 -7.25
N LEU A 38 4.23 5.25 -6.43
CA LEU A 38 3.01 4.58 -5.99
C LEU A 38 2.11 5.49 -5.15
N TYR A 39 2.70 6.39 -4.35
CA TYR A 39 1.94 7.40 -3.62
C TYR A 39 1.28 8.42 -4.55
N ARG A 40 2.01 8.92 -5.56
CA ARG A 40 1.45 9.84 -6.56
C ARG A 40 0.35 9.20 -7.40
N ALA A 41 0.44 7.89 -7.65
CA ALA A 41 -0.57 7.11 -8.34
C ALA A 41 -1.78 6.75 -7.44
N GLY A 42 -1.79 7.15 -6.16
CA GLY A 42 -2.86 6.81 -5.23
C GLY A 42 -2.95 5.31 -4.91
N MET A 43 -1.86 4.56 -5.08
CA MET A 43 -1.78 3.12 -4.82
C MET A 43 -1.11 2.80 -3.49
N LEU A 44 -0.30 3.72 -2.95
CA LEU A 44 0.34 3.59 -1.66
C LEU A 44 -0.09 4.74 -0.76
N GLN A 45 -0.49 4.44 0.48
CA GLN A 45 -0.80 5.47 1.44
C GLN A 45 0.44 5.90 2.22
N ARG A 46 0.66 7.22 2.30
CA ARG A 46 1.71 7.80 3.15
C ARG A 46 1.17 8.09 4.56
N PRO A 47 1.76 7.55 5.63
CA PRO A 47 1.37 7.91 6.98
C PRO A 47 1.68 9.38 7.28
N LYS A 48 0.86 9.99 8.14
CA LYS A 48 1.09 11.37 8.61
C LYS A 48 2.29 11.39 9.56
N GLY A 49 3.25 12.30 9.34
CA GLY A 49 4.38 12.55 10.24
C GLY A 49 5.75 12.11 9.69
N ARG A 50 6.72 11.92 10.59
CA ARG A 50 8.12 11.51 10.26
C ARG A 50 8.31 10.00 10.12
N ALA A 51 7.27 9.20 10.36
CA ALA A 51 7.32 7.77 10.08
C ALA A 51 7.50 7.59 8.56
N GLY A 52 8.37 6.67 8.14
CA GLY A 52 8.64 6.40 6.73
C GLY A 52 7.42 5.89 5.94
N TRP A 53 7.64 5.09 4.91
CA TRP A 53 6.55 4.61 4.05
C TRP A 53 5.71 3.46 4.65
N THR A 54 6.02 3.01 5.87
CA THR A 54 5.36 1.88 6.52
C THR A 54 4.56 2.29 7.75
N VAL A 55 3.53 1.50 8.05
CA VAL A 55 2.69 1.61 9.24
C VAL A 55 2.68 0.28 10.02
N HIS A 56 2.27 0.32 11.28
CA HIS A 56 2.12 -0.91 12.07
C HIS A 56 0.80 -1.62 11.71
N GLY A 57 0.88 -2.83 11.14
CA GLY A 57 -0.29 -3.60 10.66
C GLY A 57 -1.13 -4.26 11.77
N GLY A 58 -0.67 -4.20 13.02
CA GLY A 58 -1.32 -4.76 14.20
C GLY A 58 -0.49 -5.85 14.88
N LYS A 59 -1.00 -6.38 16.00
CA LYS A 59 -0.32 -7.39 16.81
C LYS A 59 0.01 -8.63 15.95
N GLY A 60 1.28 -9.01 15.88
CA GLY A 60 1.77 -10.16 15.11
C GLY A 60 2.08 -9.91 13.63
N VAL A 61 1.80 -8.71 13.09
CA VAL A 61 2.04 -8.39 11.67
C VAL A 61 3.28 -7.52 11.46
N GLY A 62 3.57 -6.62 12.42
CA GLY A 62 4.72 -5.72 12.34
C GLY A 62 4.52 -4.56 11.36
N GLN A 63 5.61 -4.08 10.75
CA GLN A 63 5.59 -2.97 9.79
C GLN A 63 5.11 -3.44 8.42
N VAL A 64 4.25 -2.65 7.78
CA VAL A 64 3.66 -2.95 6.46
C VAL A 64 3.51 -1.69 5.62
N TYR A 65 3.49 -1.86 4.30
CA TYR A 65 3.02 -0.86 3.34
C TYR A 65 1.51 -0.99 3.20
N ARG A 66 0.77 0.12 3.35
CA ARG A 66 -0.68 0.15 3.15
C ARG A 66 -0.97 0.56 1.71
N MET A 67 -1.25 -0.43 0.89
CA MET A 67 -1.62 -0.26 -0.51
C MET A 67 -3.14 -0.11 -0.64
N GLN A 68 -3.58 0.71 -1.59
CA GLN A 68 -4.97 0.83 -2.00
C GLN A 68 -5.12 0.18 -3.37
N LEU A 69 -6.21 -0.58 -3.56
CA LEU A 69 -6.73 -0.76 -4.90
C LEU A 69 -7.28 0.60 -5.30
N HIS A 70 -6.69 1.22 -6.33
CA HIS A 70 -7.48 2.20 -7.06
C HIS A 70 -8.68 1.43 -7.61
N PRO A 71 -9.94 1.79 -7.29
CA PRO A 71 -10.94 1.62 -8.33
C PRO A 71 -10.38 2.40 -9.51
N HIS A 72 -10.11 1.73 -10.62
CA HIS A 72 -10.04 2.47 -11.86
C HIS A 72 -11.38 3.21 -11.92
N ASP A 73 -11.36 4.54 -11.91
CA ASP A 73 -12.48 5.31 -12.43
C ASP A 73 -12.72 4.75 -13.83
N GLY A 74 -13.75 3.94 -13.83
CA GLY A 74 -14.22 2.99 -14.80
C GLY A 74 -15.60 2.61 -14.29
N GLU A 75 -16.32 3.63 -13.83
CA GLU A 75 -17.73 3.78 -14.14
C GLU A 75 -17.86 3.45 -15.63
N ALA A 76 -18.17 2.19 -15.90
CA ALA A 76 -19.07 1.87 -16.99
C ALA A 76 -20.44 2.40 -16.55
N GLU A 77 -20.65 3.71 -16.69
CA GLU A 77 -21.96 4.33 -16.68
C GLU A 77 -22.11 5.10 -18.00
N GLU A 78 -22.93 4.47 -18.87
CA GLU A 78 -23.54 4.88 -20.15
C GLU A 78 -22.65 5.15 -21.39
#